data_AF-A0A956M4T6-F1
#
_entry.id   AF-A0A956M4T6-F1
#
_cell.length_a   1.000
_cell.length_b   1.000
_cell.length_c   1.000
_cell.angle_alpha   90.00
_cell.angle_beta   90.00
_cell.angle_gamma   90.00
#
_symmetry.space_group_name_H-M   'P 1'
#
loop_
_entity.id
_entity.type
_entity.pdbx_description
1 polymer ?
#
loop_
_entity_poly.entity_id
_entity_poly.type
_entity_poly.pdbx_seq_one_letter_code
_entity_poly.pdbx_strand_id
1 'polypeptide(L)'
;MKAIVITEDERLLNSCSQIAQKVGIDWTTEQHVADLLLRIQKMDFNLILFDCERFENDCLKWLEHVHALRPRIPIITTCTSLTREMGASMLDLGILHIAQKPINNEPLIDIIEKMKRQLLNTR
;
A
#
# COMPACT_ATOMS: atom_id res chain seq x y z
N MET A 1 -8.65 -6.35 -9.94
CA MET A 1 -7.73 -5.24 -9.64
C MET A 1 -6.45 -5.86 -9.13
N LYS A 2 -5.27 -5.45 -9.61
CA LYS A 2 -3.98 -5.99 -9.17
C LYS A 2 -3.36 -5.06 -8.13
N ALA A 3 -2.88 -5.60 -7.04
CA ALA A 3 -2.17 -4.84 -6.02
C ALA A 3 -0.93 -5.60 -5.57
N ILE A 4 0.01 -4.86 -5.00
CA ILE A 4 1.22 -5.41 -4.42
C ILE A 4 1.34 -4.98 -2.97
N VAL A 5 1.71 -5.91 -2.10
CA VAL A 5 1.99 -5.64 -0.69
C VAL A 5 3.44 -5.98 -0.40
N ILE A 6 4.14 -5.08 0.29
CA ILE A 6 5.46 -5.38 0.85
C ILE A 6 5.35 -5.56 2.37
N THR A 7 5.57 -6.78 2.85
CA THR A 7 5.52 -7.10 4.28
C THR A 7 6.04 -8.52 4.57
N GLU A 8 6.49 -8.75 5.81
CA GLU A 8 6.68 -10.07 6.41
C GLU A 8 5.66 -10.35 7.54
N ASP A 9 4.78 -9.39 7.84
CA ASP A 9 3.78 -9.51 8.90
C ASP A 9 2.64 -10.43 8.44
N GLU A 10 2.60 -11.65 8.98
CA GLU A 10 1.56 -12.63 8.71
C GLU A 10 0.15 -12.11 9.01
N ARG A 11 0.00 -11.20 9.98
CA ARG A 11 -1.31 -10.60 10.30
C ARG A 11 -1.77 -9.69 9.16
N LEU A 12 -0.84 -8.91 8.59
CA LEU A 12 -1.12 -8.07 7.43
C LEU A 12 -1.43 -8.92 6.19
N LEU A 13 -0.71 -10.03 5.98
CA LEU A 13 -0.99 -10.97 4.89
C LEU A 13 -2.38 -11.62 5.04
N ASN A 14 -2.74 -12.01 6.26
CA ASN A 14 -4.08 -12.53 6.57
C ASN A 14 -5.16 -11.48 6.31
N SER A 15 -4.93 -10.22 6.69
CA SER A 15 -5.80 -9.10 6.35
C SER A 15 -5.94 -8.92 4.83
N CYS A 16 -4.84 -8.97 4.07
CA CYS A 16 -4.88 -8.88 2.61
C CYS A 16 -5.73 -9.99 2.00
N SER A 17 -5.61 -11.22 2.50
CA SER A 17 -6.42 -12.38 2.07
C SER A 17 -7.91 -12.18 2.35
N GLN A 18 -8.27 -11.71 3.55
CA GLN A 18 -9.67 -11.42 3.89
C GLN A 18 -10.26 -10.31 3.02
N ILE A 19 -9.48 -9.25 2.76
CA ILE A 19 -9.86 -8.17 1.85
C ILE A 19 -10.06 -8.73 0.44
N ALA A 20 -9.16 -9.58 -0.05
CA ALA A 20 -9.26 -10.23 -1.36
C ALA A 20 -10.56 -11.03 -1.54
N GLN A 21 -10.97 -11.79 -0.52
CA GLN A 21 -12.22 -12.55 -0.55
C GLN A 21 -13.45 -11.63 -0.64
N LYS A 22 -13.44 -10.49 0.05
CA LYS A 22 -14.57 -9.55 0.06
C LYS A 22 -14.67 -8.72 -1.22
N VAL A 23 -13.54 -8.22 -1.74
CA VAL A 23 -13.55 -7.22 -2.83
C VAL A 23 -12.90 -7.70 -4.13
N GLY A 24 -12.45 -8.95 -4.23
CA GLY A 24 -11.87 -9.50 -5.47
C GLY A 24 -10.63 -8.74 -5.96
N ILE A 25 -9.67 -8.55 -5.06
CA ILE A 25 -8.34 -7.99 -5.37
C ILE A 25 -7.31 -9.12 -5.46
N ASP A 26 -6.41 -9.01 -6.43
CA ASP A 26 -5.32 -9.95 -6.66
C ASP A 26 -4.04 -9.35 -6.06
N TRP A 27 -3.58 -9.90 -4.93
CA TRP A 27 -2.40 -9.43 -4.22
C TRP A 27 -1.15 -10.19 -4.68
N THR A 28 -0.14 -9.45 -5.07
CA THR A 28 1.26 -9.92 -5.13
C THR A 28 1.95 -9.54 -3.83
N THR A 29 2.65 -10.48 -3.21
CA THR A 29 3.39 -10.22 -1.96
C THR A 29 4.87 -10.15 -2.25
N GLU A 30 5.54 -9.16 -1.67
CA GLU A 30 6.99 -9.02 -1.66
C GLU A 30 7.51 -8.83 -0.23
N GLN A 31 8.76 -9.24 0.01
CA GLN A 31 9.41 -9.09 1.31
C GLN A 31 10.58 -8.10 1.26
N HIS A 32 11.10 -7.82 0.07
CA HIS A 32 12.22 -6.93 -0.14
C HIS A 32 11.84 -5.76 -1.05
N VAL A 33 12.34 -4.57 -0.72
CA VAL A 33 12.03 -3.36 -1.50
C VAL A 33 12.57 -3.46 -2.92
N ALA A 34 13.74 -4.07 -3.12
CA ALA A 34 14.30 -4.26 -4.44
C ALA A 34 13.35 -5.03 -5.39
N ASP A 35 12.69 -6.08 -4.88
CA ASP A 35 11.73 -6.87 -5.65
C ASP A 35 10.44 -6.09 -5.92
N LEU A 36 9.94 -5.34 -4.92
CA LEU A 36 8.84 -4.39 -5.12
C LEU A 36 9.15 -3.41 -6.25
N LEU A 37 10.31 -2.74 -6.20
CA LEU A 37 10.72 -1.76 -7.20
C LEU A 37 10.82 -2.37 -8.60
N LEU A 38 11.40 -3.56 -8.72
CA LEU A 38 11.52 -4.28 -9.98
C LEU A 38 10.14 -4.65 -10.56
N ARG A 39 9.20 -5.07 -9.70
CA ARG A 39 7.85 -5.45 -10.13
C ARG A 39 6.99 -4.28 -10.55
N ILE A 40 6.98 -3.19 -9.79
CA ILE A 40 6.15 -2.02 -10.13
C ILE A 40 6.59 -1.33 -11.42
N GLN A 41 7.85 -1.53 -11.84
CA GLN A 41 8.36 -1.10 -13.14
C GLN A 41 7.93 -2.02 -14.29
N LYS A 42 7.87 -3.33 -14.06
CA LYS A 42 7.61 -4.35 -15.11
C LYS A 42 6.12 -4.69 -15.28
N MET A 43 5.32 -4.48 -14.24
CA MET A 43 3.93 -4.90 -14.18
C MET A 43 3.02 -3.73 -13.81
N ASP A 44 1.79 -3.78 -14.30
CA ASP A 44 0.77 -2.81 -13.89
C ASP A 44 0.08 -3.24 -12.60
N PHE A 45 0.26 -2.41 -11.58
CA PHE A 45 -0.46 -2.47 -10.32
C PHE A 45 -1.36 -1.24 -10.19
N ASN A 46 -2.49 -1.44 -9.53
CA ASN A 46 -3.47 -0.39 -9.26
C ASN A 46 -3.33 0.19 -7.85
N LEU A 47 -2.59 -0.49 -6.97
CA LEU A 47 -2.43 -0.15 -5.57
C LEU A 47 -1.13 -0.76 -5.03
N ILE A 48 -0.43 -0.02 -4.18
CA ILE A 48 0.68 -0.52 -3.36
C ILE A 48 0.26 -0.43 -1.90
N LEU A 49 0.44 -1.52 -1.15
CA LEU A 49 0.34 -1.55 0.30
C LEU A 49 1.74 -1.68 0.89
N PHE A 50 2.21 -0.65 1.57
CA PHE A 50 3.59 -0.55 2.05
C PHE A 50 3.66 -0.65 3.56
N ASP A 51 4.20 -1.74 4.10
CA ASP A 51 4.42 -1.88 5.54
C ASP A 51 5.65 -1.09 5.99
N CYS A 52 5.45 0.03 6.67
CA CYS A 52 6.55 0.88 7.14
C CYS A 52 7.28 0.31 8.36
N GLU A 53 6.70 -0.64 9.09
CA GLU A 53 7.22 -1.02 10.41
C GLU A 53 8.66 -1.55 10.34
N ARG A 54 9.00 -2.25 9.27
CA ARG A 54 10.34 -2.81 9.06
C ARG A 54 11.37 -1.81 8.55
N PHE A 55 10.93 -0.65 8.09
CA PHE A 55 11.81 0.34 7.48
C PHE A 55 12.16 1.49 8.41
N GLU A 56 11.59 1.52 9.63
CA GLU A 56 11.87 2.54 10.65
C GLU A 56 12.01 3.96 10.04
N ASN A 57 13.18 4.57 10.18
CA ASN A 57 13.50 5.92 9.71
C ASN A 57 13.67 6.02 8.18
N ASP A 58 13.82 4.89 7.48
CA ASP A 58 13.97 4.84 6.03
C ASP A 58 12.62 4.63 5.31
N CYS A 59 11.49 4.46 6.02
CA CYS A 59 10.20 4.27 5.33
C CYS A 59 9.89 5.43 4.37
N LEU A 60 10.03 6.68 4.84
CA LEU A 60 9.77 7.86 4.02
C LEU A 60 10.65 7.86 2.76
N LYS A 61 11.94 7.58 2.89
CA LYS A 61 12.84 7.50 1.73
C LYS A 61 12.35 6.46 0.73
N TRP A 62 11.96 5.27 1.19
CA TRP A 62 11.45 4.25 0.26
C TRP A 62 10.16 4.66 -0.41
N LEU A 63 9.25 5.34 0.31
CA LEU A 63 8.03 5.88 -0.27
C LEU A 63 8.33 6.95 -1.34
N GLU A 64 9.32 7.82 -1.12
CA GLU A 64 9.79 8.78 -2.13
C GLU A 64 10.26 8.07 -3.40
N HIS A 65 11.05 7.00 -3.27
CA HIS A 65 11.54 6.23 -4.42
C HIS A 65 10.41 5.52 -5.17
N VAL A 66 9.50 4.88 -4.45
CA VAL A 66 8.33 4.22 -5.04
C VAL A 66 7.45 5.23 -5.77
N HIS A 67 7.17 6.38 -5.14
CA HIS A 67 6.38 7.45 -5.74
C HIS A 67 7.06 8.05 -6.96
N ALA A 68 8.37 8.32 -6.90
CA ALA A 68 9.12 8.85 -8.05
C ALA A 68 9.09 7.90 -9.27
N LEU A 69 9.14 6.59 -9.03
CA LEU A 69 9.08 5.59 -10.09
C LEU A 69 7.67 5.42 -10.68
N ARG A 70 6.63 5.45 -9.85
CA ARG A 70 5.24 5.22 -10.26
C ARG A 70 4.28 6.20 -9.56
N PRO A 71 4.33 7.50 -9.91
CA PRO A 71 3.61 8.55 -9.17
C PRO A 71 2.08 8.46 -9.27
N ARG A 72 1.57 7.66 -10.22
CA ARG A 72 0.13 7.45 -10.44
C ARG A 72 -0.43 6.24 -9.70
N ILE A 73 0.42 5.37 -9.15
CA ILE A 73 -0.06 4.22 -8.38
C ILE A 73 -0.30 4.72 -6.96
N PRO A 74 -1.56 4.71 -6.47
CA PRO A 74 -1.84 5.09 -5.09
C PRO A 74 -1.14 4.13 -4.12
N ILE A 75 -0.62 4.71 -3.04
CA ILE A 75 0.09 3.98 -1.99
C ILE A 75 -0.72 4.10 -0.70
N ILE A 76 -1.00 2.96 -0.07
CA ILE A 76 -1.49 2.88 1.30
C ILE A 76 -0.32 2.40 2.15
N THR A 77 -0.04 3.06 3.28
CA THR A 77 1.00 2.62 4.21
C THR A 77 0.37 1.93 5.42
N THR A 78 1.14 1.05 6.08
CA THR A 78 0.78 0.55 7.41
C THR A 78 1.85 0.90 8.42
N CYS A 79 1.45 1.31 9.64
CA CYS A 79 2.37 1.74 10.68
C CYS A 79 1.81 1.39 12.07
N THR A 80 2.66 0.97 13.01
CA THR A 80 2.26 0.78 14.42
C THR A 80 2.23 2.12 15.16
N SER A 81 3.26 2.94 14.95
CA SER A 81 3.35 4.29 15.49
C SER A 81 3.43 5.31 14.35
N LEU A 82 2.74 6.44 14.51
CA LEU A 82 2.76 7.54 13.56
C LEU A 82 3.05 8.82 14.34
N THR A 83 4.21 9.44 14.07
CA THR A 83 4.50 10.78 14.58
C THR A 83 3.81 11.81 13.69
N ARG A 84 3.63 13.03 14.21
CA ARG A 84 3.02 14.13 13.47
C ARG A 84 3.86 14.48 12.23
N GLU A 85 5.18 14.48 12.37
CA GLU A 85 6.14 14.81 11.32
C GLU A 85 6.10 13.78 10.20
N MET A 86 6.03 12.49 10.55
CA MET A 86 5.93 11.40 9.57
C MET A 86 4.59 11.43 8.84
N GLY A 87 3.49 11.69 9.56
CA GLY A 87 2.16 11.84 8.95
C GLY A 87 2.07 13.02 7.99
N ALA A 88 2.64 14.19 8.36
CA ALA A 88 2.71 15.35 7.48
C ALA A 88 3.53 15.05 6.22
N SER A 89 4.69 14.41 6.39
CA SER A 89 5.55 14.03 5.25
C SER A 89 4.82 13.07 4.31
N MET A 90 4.18 12.01 4.83
CA MET A 90 3.39 11.08 4.00
C MET A 90 2.24 11.77 3.25
N LEU A 91 1.59 12.76 3.88
CA LEU A 91 0.56 13.55 3.21
C LEU A 91 1.15 14.39 2.06
N ASP A 92 2.29 15.04 2.29
CA ASP A 92 3.00 15.85 1.29
C ASP A 92 3.49 14.99 0.10
N LEU A 93 3.87 13.73 0.35
CA LEU A 93 4.20 12.75 -0.68
C LEU A 93 2.98 12.26 -1.49
N GLY A 94 1.75 12.59 -1.06
CA GLY A 94 0.53 12.11 -1.70
C GLY A 94 0.18 10.65 -1.39
N ILE A 95 0.59 10.14 -0.22
CA ILE A 95 0.13 8.83 0.27
C ILE A 95 -1.40 8.87 0.42
N LEU A 96 -2.08 7.87 -0.16
CA LEU A 96 -3.54 7.83 -0.21
C LEU A 96 -4.14 7.65 1.19
N HIS A 97 -3.56 6.77 1.99
CA HIS A 97 -4.04 6.44 3.32
C HIS A 97 -2.93 5.83 4.19
N ILE A 98 -3.00 6.08 5.50
CA ILE A 98 -2.13 5.48 6.50
C ILE A 98 -3.01 4.60 7.39
N ALA A 99 -2.83 3.28 7.30
CA ALA A 99 -3.55 2.32 8.13
C ALA A 99 -2.74 2.00 9.40
N GLN A 100 -3.24 2.44 10.55
CA GLN A 100 -2.59 2.15 11.82
C GLN A 100 -2.80 0.69 12.23
N LYS A 101 -1.72 0.01 12.65
CA LYS A 101 -1.80 -1.35 13.21
C LYS A 101 -2.36 -1.29 14.65
N PRO A 102 -3.19 -2.26 15.10
CA PRO A 102 -3.65 -3.44 14.35
C PRO A 102 -4.62 -3.06 13.22
N ILE A 103 -4.47 -3.72 12.06
CA ILE A 103 -5.21 -3.37 10.86
C ILE A 103 -6.70 -3.64 11.04
N ASN A 104 -7.50 -2.58 10.92
CA ASN A 104 -8.92 -2.70 10.66
C ASN A 104 -9.13 -2.83 9.15
N ASN A 105 -9.73 -3.94 8.72
CA ASN A 105 -9.95 -4.21 7.30
C ASN A 105 -11.06 -3.35 6.69
N GLU A 106 -12.05 -2.89 7.48
CA GLU A 106 -13.21 -2.16 6.94
C GLU A 106 -12.82 -0.85 6.23
N PRO A 107 -12.00 0.05 6.81
CA PRO A 107 -11.51 1.24 6.10
C PRO A 107 -10.75 0.91 4.81
N LEU A 108 -9.93 -0.14 4.81
CA LEU A 108 -9.18 -0.57 3.63
C LEU A 108 -10.11 -1.10 2.54
N ILE A 109 -11.12 -1.88 2.91
CA ILE A 109 -12.16 -2.37 2.01
C ILE A 109 -12.86 -1.21 1.33
N ASP A 110 -13.33 -0.22 2.12
CA ASP A 110 -14.03 0.95 1.59
C ASP A 110 -13.18 1.74 0.59
N ILE A 111 -11.90 1.96 0.90
CA ILE A 111 -10.95 2.65 0.02
C ILE A 111 -10.77 1.85 -1.27
N ILE A 112 -10.50 0.55 -1.16
CA ILE A 112 -10.27 -0.34 -2.30
C ILE A 112 -11.51 -0.43 -3.19
N GLU A 113 -12.71 -0.51 -2.63
CA GLU A 113 -13.94 -0.50 -3.42
C GLU A 113 -14.14 0.81 -4.18
N LYS A 114 -13.89 1.95 -3.53
CA LYS A 114 -13.96 3.26 -4.20
C LYS A 114 -12.98 3.32 -5.38
N MET A 115 -11.76 2.85 -5.20
CA MET A 115 -10.77 2.75 -6.27
C MET A 115 -11.23 1.83 -7.41
N LYS A 116 -11.77 0.66 -7.10
CA LYS A 116 -12.33 -0.25 -8.11
C LYS A 116 -13.42 0.40 -8.94
N ARG A 117 -14.35 1.13 -8.30
CA ARG A 117 -15.42 1.87 -9.00
C ARG A 117 -14.85 2.93 -9.94
N GLN A 118 -13.84 3.68 -9.50
CA GLN A 118 -13.16 4.67 -10.34
C GLN A 118 -12.49 4.04 -11.56
N LEU A 119 -11.78 2.91 -11.39
CA LEU A 119 -11.12 2.20 -12.48
C LEU A 119 -12.10 1.68 -13.55
N LEU A 120 -13.32 1.31 -13.15
CA LEU A 120 -14.38 0.87 -14.08
C LEU A 120 -14.95 2.04 -14.90
N ASN A 121 -15.03 3.24 -14.31
CA ASN A 121 -15.58 4.42 -14.98
C ASN A 121 -14.59 5.13 -15.92
N THR A 122 -13.31 4.79 -15.84
CA THR A 122 -12.24 5.31 -16.72
C THR A 122 -11.93 4.42 -17.93
N ARG A 123 -12.69 3.34 -18.13
CA ARG A 123 -12.60 2.44 -19.30
C ARG A 123 -13.81 2.62 -20.20
#